data_AF-A0A7C1I6I3-F1
#
_entry.id   AF-A0A7C1I6I3-F1
#
_cell.length_a   1.000
_cell.length_b   1.000
_cell.length_c   1.000
_cell.angle_alpha   90.00
_cell.angle_beta   90.00
_cell.angle_gamma   90.00
#
_symmetry.space_group_name_H-M   'P 1'
#
loop_
_entity.id
_entity.type
_entity.pdbx_description
1 polymer ?
#
loop_
_entity_poly.entity_id
_entity_poly.type
_entity_poly.pdbx_seq_one_letter_code
_entity_poly.pdbx_strand_id
1 'polypeptide(L)'
;MEQIGREFMRKTRFEYLQPSDQMRGMPQPPLEAAYTGTGPVIDLAPPESVGVDEITLRDAIAGRESVRTYHDAPLAPDELSFLLWATQGIKKTMRDLFTFRTVPSAGARHCLETYILANNVEGID
;
A
#
# COMPACT_ATOMS: atom_id res chain seq x y z
N MET A 1 -19.79 -30.92 -10.08
CA MET A 1 -19.10 -30.42 -8.87
C MET A 1 -19.07 -28.92 -8.99
N GLU A 2 -19.76 -28.18 -8.11
CA GLU A 2 -19.69 -26.72 -8.15
C GLU A 2 -18.26 -26.30 -7.78
N GLN A 3 -17.61 -25.52 -8.63
CA GLN A 3 -16.22 -25.11 -8.44
C GLN A 3 -16.15 -24.08 -7.30
N ILE A 4 -15.20 -24.22 -6.37
CA ILE A 4 -15.07 -23.40 -5.16
C ILE A 4 -15.21 -21.89 -5.40
N GLY A 5 -14.74 -21.37 -6.54
CA GLY A 5 -14.89 -19.96 -6.90
C GLY A 5 -16.34 -19.52 -7.12
N ARG A 6 -17.19 -20.35 -7.73
CA ARG A 6 -18.62 -20.05 -7.92
C ARG A 6 -19.35 -20.05 -6.58
N GLU A 7 -19.04 -21.00 -5.72
CA GLU A 7 -19.62 -21.07 -4.38
C GLU A 7 -19.21 -19.85 -3.54
N PHE A 8 -17.94 -19.46 -3.56
CA PHE A 8 -17.44 -18.25 -2.89
C PHE A 8 -18.19 -16.99 -3.35
N MET A 9 -18.32 -16.77 -4.67
CA MET A 9 -19.07 -15.63 -5.22
C MET A 9 -20.55 -15.66 -4.82
N ARG A 10 -21.17 -16.85 -4.72
CA ARG A 10 -22.56 -16.97 -4.27
C ARG A 10 -22.69 -16.63 -2.79
N LYS A 11 -21.86 -17.22 -1.93
CA LYS A 11 -21.95 -17.09 -0.47
C LYS A 11 -21.47 -15.74 0.08
N THR A 12 -20.77 -14.93 -0.71
CA THR A 12 -20.32 -13.58 -0.33
C THR A 12 -21.28 -12.45 -0.74
N ARG A 13 -22.45 -12.79 -1.31
CA ARG A 13 -23.50 -11.81 -1.63
C ARG A 13 -24.13 -11.20 -0.37
N PHE A 14 -24.71 -10.00 -0.53
CA PHE A 14 -25.40 -9.28 0.53
C PHE A 14 -26.49 -10.08 1.25
N GLU A 15 -27.21 -10.95 0.56
CA GLU A 15 -28.25 -11.80 1.17
C GLU A 15 -27.71 -12.81 2.19
N TYR A 16 -26.43 -13.17 2.10
CA TYR A 16 -25.75 -14.12 2.99
C TYR A 16 -24.81 -13.44 3.99
N LEU A 17 -24.64 -12.12 3.89
CA LEU A 17 -23.73 -11.35 4.74
C LEU A 17 -24.21 -11.34 6.19
N GLN A 18 -23.33 -11.76 7.10
CA GLN A 18 -23.54 -11.68 8.54
C GLN A 18 -23.04 -10.33 9.08
N PRO A 19 -23.45 -9.92 10.30
CA PRO A 19 -22.86 -8.75 10.95
C PRO A 19 -21.33 -8.86 10.98
N SER A 20 -20.64 -7.80 10.59
CA SER A 20 -19.17 -7.78 10.60
C SER A 20 -18.62 -7.83 12.02
N ASP A 21 -17.36 -8.24 12.16
CA ASP A 21 -16.68 -8.22 13.45
C ASP A 21 -16.63 -6.82 14.07
N GLN A 22 -16.59 -5.78 13.24
CA GLN A 22 -16.74 -4.40 13.69
C GLN A 22 -18.13 -4.13 14.27
N MET A 23 -19.21 -4.59 13.62
CA MET A 23 -20.58 -4.46 14.16
C MET A 23 -20.76 -5.23 15.47
N ARG A 24 -19.96 -6.28 15.67
CA ARG A 24 -19.92 -7.08 16.90
C ARG A 24 -19.02 -6.50 17.99
N GLY A 25 -18.28 -5.41 17.72
CA GLY A 25 -17.37 -4.80 18.68
C GLY A 25 -16.11 -5.63 18.98
N MET A 26 -15.73 -6.52 18.07
CA MET A 26 -14.49 -7.30 18.20
C MET A 26 -13.27 -6.38 18.15
N PRO A 27 -12.15 -6.75 18.82
CA PRO A 27 -10.92 -5.98 18.75
C PRO A 27 -10.44 -5.87 17.30
N GLN A 28 -9.96 -4.67 16.95
CA GLN A 28 -9.39 -4.42 15.65
C GLN A 28 -8.03 -5.11 15.52
N PRO A 29 -7.72 -5.77 14.38
CA PRO A 29 -6.36 -6.24 14.12
C PRO A 29 -5.35 -5.09 14.08
N PRO A 30 -4.05 -5.37 14.29
CA PRO A 30 -2.98 -4.38 14.12
C PRO A 30 -3.03 -3.65 12.76
N LEU A 31 -2.52 -2.42 12.72
CA LEU A 31 -2.49 -1.59 11.50
C LEU A 31 -1.51 -2.07 10.43
N GLU A 32 -0.50 -2.83 10.85
CA GLU A 32 0.56 -3.40 10.04
C GLU A 32 1.06 -4.69 10.69
N ALA A 33 1.65 -5.57 9.89
CA ALA A 33 2.38 -6.71 10.39
C ALA A 33 3.54 -6.27 11.29
N ALA A 34 3.71 -6.95 12.43
CA ALA A 34 4.88 -6.70 13.28
C ALA A 34 6.17 -7.07 12.52
N TYR A 35 7.14 -6.17 12.53
CA TYR A 35 8.47 -6.48 12.02
C TYR A 35 9.16 -7.52 12.93
N THR A 36 9.27 -8.75 12.43
CA THR A 36 9.93 -9.86 13.15
C THR A 36 11.31 -10.20 12.58
N GLY A 37 11.84 -9.37 11.69
CA GLY A 37 13.15 -9.56 11.07
C GLY A 37 14.29 -9.13 11.99
N THR A 38 15.50 -9.57 11.67
CA THR A 38 16.75 -9.15 12.34
C THR A 38 17.60 -8.22 11.48
N GLY A 39 17.12 -7.86 10.28
CA GLY A 39 17.81 -6.95 9.37
C GLY A 39 17.78 -5.50 9.85
N PRO A 40 18.62 -4.63 9.28
CA PRO A 40 18.64 -3.21 9.60
C PRO A 40 17.30 -2.54 9.26
N VAL A 41 16.94 -1.53 10.04
CA VAL A 41 15.86 -0.60 9.70
C VAL A 41 16.49 0.56 8.94
N ILE A 42 15.99 0.80 7.72
CA ILE A 42 16.46 1.87 6.85
C ILE A 42 15.44 3.00 6.92
N ASP A 43 15.86 4.13 7.48
CA ASP A 43 15.04 5.34 7.47
C ASP A 43 15.03 5.93 6.07
N LEU A 44 13.83 6.15 5.54
CA LEU A 44 13.62 6.82 4.26
C LEU A 44 13.31 8.30 4.48
N ALA A 45 13.63 9.13 3.50
CA ALA A 45 13.32 10.56 3.56
C ALA A 45 11.81 10.79 3.73
N PRO A 46 11.37 11.79 4.52
CA PRO A 46 9.96 12.16 4.57
C PRO A 46 9.43 12.45 3.16
N PRO A 47 8.27 11.90 2.76
CA PRO A 47 7.76 12.05 1.39
C PRO A 47 7.49 13.52 1.02
N GLU A 48 7.24 14.38 2.00
CA GLU A 48 7.05 15.82 1.82
C GLU A 48 8.36 16.57 1.51
N SER A 49 9.50 15.95 1.81
CA SER A 49 10.84 16.51 1.50
C SER A 49 11.35 16.11 0.12
N VAL A 50 10.72 15.12 -0.52
CA VAL A 50 11.11 14.67 -1.86
C VAL A 50 10.63 15.67 -2.90
N GLY A 51 11.56 16.31 -3.60
CA GLY A 51 11.24 17.18 -4.72
C GLY A 51 10.73 16.38 -5.91
N VAL A 52 9.50 16.64 -6.33
CA VAL A 52 8.90 16.02 -7.52
C VAL A 52 8.38 17.12 -8.43
N ASP A 53 8.68 16.98 -9.72
CA ASP A 53 8.18 17.91 -10.72
C ASP A 53 6.66 17.94 -10.75
N GLU A 54 6.10 19.15 -10.83
CA GLU A 54 4.65 19.31 -10.92
C GLU A 54 4.14 18.78 -12.27
N ILE A 55 3.12 17.94 -12.20
CA ILE A 55 2.38 17.47 -13.36
C ILE A 55 0.89 17.52 -13.07
N THR A 56 0.08 17.91 -14.06
CA THR A 56 -1.37 17.85 -13.88
C THR A 56 -1.85 16.41 -13.85
N LEU A 57 -2.92 16.13 -13.10
CA LEU A 57 -3.52 14.79 -13.08
C LEU A 57 -3.93 14.32 -14.48
N ARG A 58 -4.39 15.24 -15.34
CA ARG A 58 -4.76 14.95 -16.73
C ARG A 58 -3.57 14.43 -17.52
N ASP A 59 -2.44 15.12 -17.43
CA ASP A 59 -1.24 14.79 -18.20
C ASP A 59 -0.60 13.50 -17.66
N ALA A 60 -0.58 13.31 -16.35
CA ALA A 60 -0.12 12.07 -15.73
C ALA A 60 -0.92 10.85 -16.23
N ILE A 61 -2.26 10.96 -16.30
CA ILE A 61 -3.11 9.87 -16.80
C ILE A 61 -2.91 9.66 -18.30
N ALA A 62 -2.86 10.73 -19.09
CA ALA A 62 -2.73 10.66 -20.55
C ALA A 62 -1.36 10.13 -21.00
N GLY A 63 -0.30 10.50 -20.29
CA GLY A 63 1.08 10.10 -20.59
C GLY A 63 1.51 8.78 -19.95
N ARG A 64 0.71 8.19 -19.04
CA ARG A 64 1.09 6.95 -18.37
C ARG A 64 1.21 5.80 -19.37
N GLU A 65 2.39 5.23 -19.43
CA GLU A 65 2.69 3.99 -20.13
C GLU A 65 3.44 3.00 -19.23
N SER A 66 3.61 1.77 -19.70
CA SER A 66 4.39 0.76 -18.98
C SER A 66 5.81 0.71 -19.57
N VAL A 67 6.77 1.29 -18.87
CA VAL A 67 8.20 1.26 -19.21
C VAL A 67 8.81 -0.07 -18.74
N ARG A 68 9.64 -0.70 -19.58
CA ARG A 68 10.31 -1.99 -19.28
C ARG A 68 11.79 -2.02 -19.65
N THR A 69 12.30 -0.92 -20.19
CA THR A 69 13.71 -0.69 -20.47
C THR A 69 14.13 0.45 -19.57
N TYR A 70 14.99 0.16 -18.60
CA TYR A 70 15.37 1.08 -17.54
C TYR A 70 16.81 1.55 -17.74
N HIS A 71 17.15 2.70 -17.15
CA HIS A 71 18.52 3.17 -17.09
C HIS A 71 19.32 2.34 -16.09
N ASP A 72 20.64 2.21 -16.28
CA ASP A 72 21.53 1.47 -15.37
C ASP A 72 21.79 2.21 -14.04
N ALA A 73 21.31 3.44 -13.92
CA ALA A 73 21.46 4.24 -12.69
C ALA A 73 20.60 3.63 -11.58
N PRO A 74 21.12 3.54 -10.35
CA PRO A 74 20.34 3.11 -9.20
C PRO A 74 19.22 4.11 -8.91
N LEU A 75 18.12 3.61 -8.35
CA LEU A 75 17.07 4.46 -7.77
C LEU A 75 17.61 5.13 -6.50
N ALA A 76 17.38 6.43 -6.34
CA ALA A 76 17.75 7.14 -5.12
C ALA A 76 16.79 6.79 -3.96
N PRO A 77 17.24 6.86 -2.68
CA PRO A 77 16.37 6.61 -1.53
C PRO A 77 15.15 7.53 -1.46
N ASP A 78 15.30 8.78 -1.90
CA ASP A 78 14.22 9.78 -1.95
C ASP A 78 13.15 9.39 -2.97
N GLU A 79 13.56 8.91 -4.15
CA GLU A 79 12.65 8.42 -5.17
C GLU A 79 11.91 7.16 -4.68
N LEU A 80 12.61 6.25 -4.02
CA LEU A 80 11.98 5.08 -3.39
C LEU A 80 10.94 5.49 -2.34
N SER A 81 11.29 6.44 -1.47
CA SER A 81 10.37 6.96 -0.46
C SER A 81 9.10 7.52 -1.07
N PHE A 82 9.24 8.37 -2.10
CA PHE A 82 8.11 8.95 -2.80
C PHE A 82 7.21 7.88 -3.44
N LEU A 83 7.80 6.86 -4.09
CA LEU A 83 7.03 5.77 -4.70
C LEU A 83 6.24 4.95 -3.67
N LEU A 84 6.85 4.66 -2.51
CA LEU A 84 6.18 3.95 -1.42
C LEU A 84 5.05 4.77 -0.83
N TRP A 85 5.27 6.08 -0.62
CA TRP A 85 4.22 6.99 -0.19
C TRP A 85 3.08 7.07 -1.21
N ALA A 86 3.38 7.19 -2.50
CA ALA A 86 2.36 7.22 -3.55
C ALA A 86 1.52 5.93 -3.60
N THR A 87 2.08 4.80 -3.16
CA THR A 87 1.44 3.48 -3.19
C THR A 87 0.64 3.13 -1.93
N GLN A 88 1.17 3.43 -0.74
CA GLN A 88 0.55 3.07 0.56
C GLN A 88 0.80 4.11 1.66
N GLY A 89 1.29 5.31 1.36
CA GLY A 89 1.65 6.33 2.35
C GLY A 89 0.51 6.70 3.28
N ILE A 90 0.80 6.81 4.58
CA ILE A 90 -0.17 7.21 5.62
C ILE A 90 -0.30 8.73 5.61
N LYS A 91 -1.51 9.24 5.38
CA LYS A 91 -1.87 10.66 5.48
C LYS A 91 -2.25 11.06 6.90
N LYS A 92 -2.92 10.16 7.62
CA LYS A 92 -3.44 10.42 8.97
C LYS A 92 -3.72 9.12 9.71
N THR A 93 -3.39 9.10 11.00
CA THR A 93 -3.78 8.02 11.93
C THR A 93 -4.90 8.51 12.85
N MET A 94 -5.92 7.69 13.07
CA MET A 94 -7.08 8.01 13.89
C MET A 94 -7.14 7.10 15.12
N ARG A 95 -6.84 7.67 16.30
CA ARG A 95 -6.92 7.00 17.61
C ARG A 95 -6.17 5.65 17.67
N ASP A 96 -5.12 5.50 16.87
CA ASP A 96 -4.38 4.24 16.65
C ASP A 96 -5.25 3.05 16.22
N LEU A 97 -6.47 3.32 15.74
CA LEU A 97 -7.41 2.30 15.28
C LEU A 97 -7.34 2.15 13.77
N PHE A 98 -7.27 3.22 12.99
CA PHE A 98 -7.20 3.10 11.53
C PHE A 98 -6.38 4.22 10.91
N THR A 99 -5.92 3.99 9.68
CA THR A 99 -5.16 4.96 8.90
C THR A 99 -5.95 5.40 7.67
N PHE A 100 -5.77 6.65 7.29
CA PHE A 100 -6.08 7.12 5.94
C PHE A 100 -4.80 7.10 5.13
N ARG A 101 -4.81 6.44 3.99
CA ARG A 101 -3.65 6.34 3.11
C ARG A 101 -3.84 7.15 1.82
N THR A 102 -2.79 7.25 1.03
CA THR A 102 -2.82 7.83 -0.33
C THR A 102 -3.77 7.09 -1.27
N VAL A 103 -4.07 5.83 -0.96
CA VAL A 103 -5.03 4.97 -1.66
C VAL A 103 -6.27 4.66 -0.80
N PRO A 104 -7.46 4.48 -1.42
CA PRO A 104 -8.65 4.07 -0.68
C PRO A 104 -8.63 2.58 -0.33
N SER A 105 -9.33 2.21 0.74
CA SER A 105 -9.57 0.81 1.12
C SER A 105 -10.93 0.69 1.79
N ALA A 106 -11.66 -0.40 1.51
CA ALA A 106 -12.97 -0.65 2.10
C ALA A 106 -12.85 -0.68 3.64
N GLY A 107 -13.64 0.17 4.31
CA GLY A 107 -13.62 0.29 5.77
C GLY A 107 -12.30 0.80 6.37
N ALA A 108 -11.44 1.45 5.56
CA ALA A 108 -10.09 1.90 5.96
C ALA A 108 -9.23 0.76 6.56
N ARG A 109 -9.39 -0.47 6.03
CA ARG A 109 -8.75 -1.66 6.60
C ARG A 109 -7.33 -1.90 6.11
N HIS A 110 -7.00 -1.50 4.89
CA HIS A 110 -5.64 -1.57 4.34
C HIS A 110 -4.96 -2.92 4.57
N CYS A 111 -5.64 -4.01 4.22
CA CYS A 111 -5.21 -5.39 4.48
C CYS A 111 -4.04 -5.89 3.60
N LEU A 112 -3.31 -4.99 2.94
CA LEU A 112 -2.19 -5.31 2.06
C LEU A 112 -0.90 -4.80 2.69
N GLU A 113 0.11 -5.67 2.69
CA GLU A 113 1.48 -5.35 3.07
C GLU A 113 2.34 -5.18 1.82
N THR A 114 3.23 -4.19 1.82
CA THR A 114 4.13 -3.91 0.70
C THR A 114 5.51 -4.48 0.99
N TYR A 115 5.96 -5.40 0.13
CA TYR A 115 7.32 -5.93 0.15
C TYR A 115 8.07 -5.46 -1.08
N ILE A 116 9.34 -5.08 -0.89
CA ILE A 116 10.20 -4.56 -1.95
C ILE A 116 11.27 -5.60 -2.25
N LEU A 117 11.43 -5.93 -3.53
CA LEU A 117 12.62 -6.60 -4.04
C LEU A 117 13.56 -5.51 -4.58
N ALA A 118 14.51 -5.07 -3.76
CA ALA A 118 15.49 -4.07 -4.15
C ALA A 118 16.65 -4.76 -4.91
N ASN A 119 16.86 -4.39 -6.17
CA ASN A 119 17.97 -4.91 -6.99
C ASN A 119 19.04 -3.86 -7.30
N ASN A 120 18.65 -2.59 -7.46
CA ASN A 120 19.54 -1.48 -7.82
C ASN A 120 19.03 -0.19 -7.18
N VAL A 121 19.18 -0.07 -5.87
CA VAL A 121 18.78 1.09 -5.07
C VAL A 121 19.99 1.55 -4.28
N GLU A 122 20.31 2.83 -4.34
CA GLU A 122 21.48 3.37 -3.64
C GLU A 122 21.34 3.19 -2.12
N GLY A 123 22.38 2.64 -1.48
CA GLY A 123 22.42 2.45 -0.02
C GLY A 123 21.54 1.31 0.53
N ILE A 124 20.97 0.47 -0.33
CA ILE A 124 20.17 -0.70 0.07
C ILE A 124 20.75 -1.97 -0.58
N ASP A 125 21.42 -2.79 0.23
CA ASP A 125 22.02 -4.09 -0.13
C ASP A 125 21.20 -5.29 0.37
#